data_AF-A0A6I4TZY5-F1
#
_entry.id   AF-A0A6I4TZY5-F1
#
_cell.length_a   1.000
_cell.length_b   1.000
_cell.length_c   1.000
_cell.angle_alpha   90.00
_cell.angle_beta   90.00
_cell.angle_gamma   90.00
#
_symmetry.space_group_name_H-M   'P 1'
#
loop_
_entity.id
_entity.type
_entity.pdbx_description
1 polymer ?
#
loop_
_entity_poly.entity_id
_entity_poly.type
_entity_poly.pdbx_seq_one_letter_code
_entity_poly.pdbx_strand_id
1 'polypeptide(L)'
;MAGGCAELLAMEERPWASATFSGARHTITLRFHGSADCETADGFIETLPEHEFTLAGLLVADAQVRAVTYENRPEPVMTVEAELLLLNED
;
A
#
# COMPACT_ATOMS: atom_id res chain seq x y z
N MET A 1 -14.65 6.51 15.18
CA MET A 1 -13.26 6.85 14.82
C MET A 1 -12.58 5.54 14.53
N ALA A 2 -12.26 5.25 13.26
CA ALA A 2 -11.50 4.05 12.95
C ALA A 2 -10.09 4.25 13.52
N GLY A 3 -9.71 3.46 14.53
CA GLY A 3 -8.35 3.44 15.04
C GLY A 3 -7.46 2.92 13.93
N GLY A 4 -6.84 3.83 13.18
CA GLY A 4 -5.86 3.46 12.17
C GLY A 4 -4.57 3.09 12.86
N CYS A 5 -4.10 1.85 12.68
CA CYS A 5 -2.77 1.41 13.12
C CYS A 5 -1.64 2.05 12.28
N ALA A 6 -1.98 2.93 11.33
CA ALA A 6 -1.04 3.54 10.40
C ALA A 6 -1.39 5.02 10.13
N GLU A 7 -0.35 5.83 10.00
CA GLU A 7 -0.37 7.21 9.52
C GLU A 7 -0.08 7.24 8.01
N LEU A 8 -0.97 7.84 7.23
CA LEU A 8 -0.74 8.07 5.79
C LEU A 8 0.22 9.26 5.61
N LEU A 9 1.45 9.00 5.17
CA LEU A 9 2.44 10.05 4.93
C LEU A 9 2.32 10.67 3.54
N ALA A 10 2.08 9.84 2.53
CA ALA A 10 1.98 10.28 1.15
C ALA A 10 1.07 9.33 0.36
N MET A 11 0.38 9.91 -0.62
CA MET A 11 -0.34 9.18 -1.64
C MET A 11 -0.09 9.88 -2.97
N GLU A 12 0.43 9.15 -3.94
CA GLU A 12 0.66 9.60 -5.30
C GLU A 12 -0.14 8.74 -6.26
N GLU A 13 -0.67 9.38 -7.29
CA GLU A 13 -1.32 8.69 -8.41
C GLU A 13 -0.60 9.12 -9.69
N ARG A 14 -0.26 8.14 -10.52
CA ARG A 14 0.36 8.37 -11.82
C ARG A 14 -0.42 7.64 -12.90
N PRO A 15 -0.89 8.33 -13.94
CA PRO A 15 -1.54 7.68 -15.08
C PRO A 15 -0.63 6.61 -15.67
N TRP A 16 -1.22 5.45 -15.96
CA TRP A 16 -0.52 4.33 -16.58
C TRP A 16 -1.34 3.80 -17.75
N ALA A 17 -0.68 3.52 -18.86
CA ALA A 17 -1.31 2.88 -20.00
C ALA A 17 -0.32 1.95 -20.71
N SER A 18 -0.86 0.90 -21.27
CA SER A 18 -0.20 -0.04 -22.17
C SER A 18 -0.94 -0.06 -23.52
N ALA A 19 -0.51 -0.94 -24.44
CA ALA A 19 -1.17 -1.07 -25.73
C ALA A 19 -2.63 -1.54 -25.64
N THR A 20 -2.99 -2.27 -24.59
CA THR A 20 -4.31 -2.91 -24.45
C THR A 20 -5.09 -2.50 -23.20
N PHE A 21 -4.46 -1.76 -22.28
CA PHE A 21 -5.07 -1.38 -21.00
C PHE A 21 -4.70 0.05 -20.63
N SER A 22 -5.61 0.74 -19.95
CA SER A 22 -5.37 2.03 -19.32
C SER A 22 -5.72 1.95 -17.84
N GLY A 23 -5.15 2.84 -17.04
CA GLY A 23 -5.33 2.82 -15.60
C GLY A 23 -4.47 3.83 -14.88
N ALA A 24 -4.20 3.56 -13.62
CA ALA A 24 -3.40 4.39 -12.76
C ALA A 24 -2.55 3.53 -11.82
N ARG A 25 -1.35 4.02 -11.55
CA ARG A 25 -0.46 3.47 -10.54
C ARG A 25 -0.55 4.35 -9.31
N HIS A 26 -1.00 3.75 -8.21
CA HIS A 26 -1.11 4.40 -6.92
C HIS A 26 0.08 3.99 -6.05
N THR A 27 0.80 4.96 -5.51
CA THR A 27 1.86 4.72 -4.53
C THR A 27 1.42 5.32 -3.21
N ILE A 28 1.47 4.52 -2.14
CA ILE A 28 0.99 4.90 -0.81
C ILE A 28 2.13 4.66 0.18
N THR A 29 2.47 5.67 0.96
CA THR A 29 3.45 5.56 2.05
C THR A 29 2.74 5.61 3.39
N LEU A 30 2.84 4.52 4.15
CA LEU A 30 2.22 4.35 5.46
C LEU A 30 3.30 4.28 6.54
N ARG A 31 3.05 4.90 7.69
CA ARG A 31 3.93 4.85 8.87
C ARG A 31 3.20 4.25 10.06
N PHE A 32 3.85 3.32 10.73
CA PHE A 32 3.38 2.57 11.87
C PHE A 32 4.25 2.91 13.08
N HIS A 33 3.64 3.14 14.25
CA HIS A 33 4.33 3.61 15.45
C HIS A 33 4.16 2.63 16.61
N GLY A 34 5.26 2.23 17.24
CA GLY A 34 5.25 1.26 18.32
C GLY A 34 5.13 -0.19 17.82
N SER A 35 5.43 -1.13 18.71
CA SER A 35 5.58 -2.54 18.33
C SER A 35 4.30 -3.17 17.78
N ALA A 36 3.13 -2.81 18.33
CA ALA A 36 1.84 -3.38 17.90
C ALA A 36 1.46 -2.96 16.46
N ASP A 37 1.70 -1.70 16.12
CA ASP A 37 1.44 -1.20 14.77
C ASP A 37 2.46 -1.77 13.78
N CYS A 38 3.72 -1.93 14.19
CA CYS A 38 4.73 -2.60 13.37
C CYS A 38 4.37 -4.07 13.10
N GLU A 39 3.87 -4.82 14.08
CA GLU A 39 3.39 -6.19 13.88
C GLU A 39 2.19 -6.24 12.91
N THR A 40 1.29 -5.26 13.01
CA THR A 40 0.18 -5.11 12.05
C THR A 40 0.70 -4.87 10.63
N ALA A 41 1.77 -4.09 10.50
CA ALA A 41 2.38 -3.80 9.22
C ALA A 41 3.15 -4.98 8.62
N ASP A 42 3.72 -5.88 9.43
CA ASP A 42 4.27 -7.14 8.92
C ASP A 42 3.18 -7.97 8.23
N GLY A 43 2.01 -8.10 8.87
CA GLY A 43 0.86 -8.76 8.24
C GLY A 43 0.39 -8.05 6.96
N PHE A 44 0.42 -6.72 6.91
CA PHE A 44 0.13 -5.97 5.68
C PHE A 44 1.16 -6.25 4.58
N ILE A 45 2.46 -6.30 4.90
CA ILE A 45 3.53 -6.59 3.94
C ILE A 45 3.38 -8.00 3.36
N GLU A 46 3.07 -8.98 4.19
CA GLU A 46 2.91 -10.38 3.77
C GLU A 46 1.65 -10.58 2.94
N THR A 47 0.54 -9.93 3.31
CA THR A 47 -0.75 -10.15 2.64
C THR A 47 -0.95 -9.32 1.39
N LEU A 48 -0.38 -8.11 1.30
CA LEU A 48 -0.64 -7.16 0.20
C LEU A 48 -0.43 -7.78 -1.20
N PRO A 49 0.68 -8.49 -1.50
CA PRO A 49 0.91 -9.01 -2.84
C PRO A 49 -0.04 -10.12 -3.28
N GLU A 50 -0.58 -10.86 -2.32
CA GLU A 50 -1.52 -11.97 -2.57
C GLU A 50 -2.98 -11.55 -2.37
N HIS A 51 -3.22 -10.33 -1.90
CA HIS A 51 -4.55 -9.87 -1.56
C HIS A 51 -5.37 -9.57 -2.82
N GLU A 52 -6.45 -10.33 -3.01
CA GLU A 52 -7.43 -10.03 -4.06
C GLU A 52 -8.31 -8.85 -3.66
N PHE A 53 -8.15 -7.73 -4.37
CA PHE A 53 -8.97 -6.55 -4.15
C PHE A 53 -10.30 -6.67 -4.89
N THR A 54 -11.41 -6.51 -4.16
CA THR A 54 -12.74 -6.34 -4.77
C THR A 54 -13.10 -4.86 -4.78
N LEU A 55 -12.70 -4.14 -5.84
CA LEU A 55 -13.08 -2.74 -6.07
C LEU A 55 -14.15 -2.68 -7.16
N ALA A 56 -15.25 -1.99 -6.92
CA ALA A 56 -16.34 -1.88 -7.90
C ALA A 56 -15.90 -1.00 -9.09
N GLY A 57 -15.92 -1.54 -10.31
CA GLY A 57 -15.58 -0.80 -11.52
C GLY A 57 -14.09 -0.67 -11.80
N LEU A 58 -13.23 -1.30 -10.98
CA LEU A 58 -11.78 -1.16 -11.04
C LEU A 58 -11.12 -2.52 -10.77
N LEU A 59 -10.18 -2.91 -11.63
CA LEU A 59 -9.40 -4.12 -11.44
C LEU A 59 -8.01 -3.76 -10.89
N VAL A 60 -7.64 -4.29 -9.73
CA VAL A 60 -6.24 -4.22 -9.26
C VAL A 60 -5.47 -5.32 -9.98
N ALA A 61 -4.65 -4.93 -10.95
CA ALA A 61 -3.84 -5.86 -11.73
C ALA A 61 -2.57 -6.30 -11.00
N ASP A 62 -2.05 -5.44 -10.12
CA ASP A 62 -0.85 -5.73 -9.34
C ASP A 62 -0.89 -4.93 -8.04
N ALA A 63 -0.40 -5.54 -6.96
CA ALA A 63 -0.18 -4.89 -5.68
C ALA A 63 1.15 -5.37 -5.12
N GLN A 64 2.00 -4.47 -4.68
CA GLN A 64 3.34 -4.83 -4.23
C GLN A 64 3.87 -3.87 -3.18
N VAL A 65 4.73 -4.37 -2.30
CA VAL A 65 5.52 -3.53 -1.39
C VAL A 65 6.81 -3.12 -2.11
N ARG A 66 7.01 -1.81 -2.29
CA ARG A 66 8.19 -1.26 -2.96
C ARG A 66 9.37 -1.08 -2.02
N ALA A 67 9.09 -0.64 -0.79
CA ALA A 67 10.12 -0.37 0.20
C ALA A 67 9.58 -0.53 1.62
N VAL A 68 10.43 -1.02 2.51
CA VAL A 68 10.17 -1.07 3.95
C VAL A 68 11.38 -0.47 4.65
N THR A 69 11.14 0.53 5.50
CA THR A 69 12.16 1.13 6.36
C THR A 69 11.75 0.91 7.81
N TYR A 70 12.62 0.23 8.57
CA TYR A 70 12.41 -0.01 9.99
C TYR A 70 13.44 0.77 10.81
N GLU A 71 12.94 1.58 11.74
CA GLU A 71 13.75 2.39 12.63
C GLU A 71 13.55 1.95 14.08
N ASN A 72 14.60 1.42 14.69
CA ASN A 72 14.58 1.04 16.11
C ASN A 72 14.93 2.25 16.98
N ARG A 73 13.91 3.04 17.34
CA ARG A 73 13.98 4.17 18.30
C ARG A 73 13.28 3.74 19.60
N PRO A 74 13.34 4.47 20.74
CA PRO A 74 12.85 3.90 22.00
C PRO A 74 11.42 3.34 21.89
N GLU A 75 10.62 3.89 20.97
CA GLU A 75 9.53 3.18 20.31
C GLU A 75 9.88 2.90 18.83
N PRO A 76 9.66 1.67 18.33
CA PRO A 76 9.96 1.34 16.94
C PRO A 76 9.02 2.05 15.98
N VAL A 77 9.53 2.39 14.80
CA VAL A 77 8.74 3.01 13.73
C VAL A 77 9.01 2.23 12.44
N MET A 78 7.96 1.88 11.72
CA MET A 78 8.07 1.25 10.41
C MET A 78 7.37 2.09 9.35
N THR A 79 8.04 2.33 8.23
CA THR A 79 7.48 3.02 7.07
C THR A 79 7.44 2.06 5.90
N VAL A 80 6.25 1.83 5.34
CA VAL A 80 5.99 0.93 4.22
C VAL A 80 5.53 1.75 3.03
N GLU A 81 6.20 1.57 1.89
CA GLU A 81 5.75 2.08 0.60
C GLU A 81 5.12 0.94 -0.20
N ALA A 82 3.84 1.05 -0.48
CA ALA A 82 3.05 0.13 -1.28
C ALA A 82 2.72 0.76 -2.64
N GLU A 83 2.64 -0.07 -3.67
CA GLU A 83 2.20 0.33 -5.00
C GLU A 83 1.09 -0.59 -5.48
N LEU A 84 0.05 -0.01 -6.06
CA LEU A 84 -1.06 -0.71 -6.69
C LEU A 84 -1.22 -0.25 -8.13
N LEU A 85 -1.32 -1.20 -9.04
CA LEU A 85 -1.70 -0.95 -10.42
C LEU A 85 -3.20 -1.21 -10.58
N LEU A 86 -3.96 -0.13 -10.78
CA LEU A 86 -5.37 -0.20 -11.07
C LEU A 86 -5.58 -0.06 -12.58
N LEU A 87 -6.43 -0.91 -13.14
CA LEU A 87 -6.89 -0.85 -14.51
C LEU A 87 -8.34 -0.35 -14.55
N ASN A 88 -8.62 0.49 -15.52
CA ASN A 88 -9.98 0.91 -15.82
C ASN A 88 -10.70 -0.22 -16.56
N GLU A 89 -11.96 -0.47 -16.21
CA GLU A 89 -12.84 -1.29 -17.04
C GLU A 89 -13.38 -0.41 -18.20
N ASP A 90 -13.26 -0.88 -19.44
CA ASP A 90 -13.82 -0.23 -20.64
C ASP A 90 -15.35 -0.30 -20.71
#